data_AF-A0A563W3C4-F1
#
_entry.id   AF-A0A563W3C4-F1
#
_cell.length_a   1.000
_cell.length_b   1.000
_cell.length_c   1.000
_cell.angle_alpha   90.00
_cell.angle_beta   90.00
_cell.angle_gamma   90.00
#
_symmetry.space_group_name_H-M   'P 1'
#
loop_
_entity.id
_entity.type
_entity.pdbx_description
1 polymer ?
#
loop_
_entity_poly.entity_id
_entity_poly.type
_entity_poly.pdbx_seq_one_letter_code
_entity_poly.pdbx_strand_id
1 'polypeptide(L)'
;MIATALSSNTSEISRFGLPNICGDEKKISQLVNHDEPIFLNDSNLNLDQINAGFACALHMHQPTIPAGANGELICNLQYMFEHQGEGDNHNAGVFAWCYSRMTDWIPELVAEGKNPRIMLDYSGNLLWGLQQMGRDDIIDNLKNIT
;
A
#
# COMPACT_ATOMS: atom_id res chain seq x y z
N MET A 1 -11.32 7.00 2.49
CA MET A 1 -10.85 8.27 3.09
C MET A 1 -9.49 7.98 3.66
N ILE A 2 -8.43 8.44 2.99
CA ILE A 2 -7.05 8.07 3.31
C ILE A 2 -6.37 9.29 3.91
N ALA A 3 -5.60 9.04 4.98
CA ALA A 3 -4.93 10.06 5.76
C ALA A 3 -3.58 10.30 5.14
N THR A 4 -3.44 11.37 4.37
CA THR A 4 -2.13 11.85 3.97
C THR A 4 -1.53 12.58 5.17
N ALA A 5 -0.59 11.94 5.86
CA ALA A 5 0.20 12.61 6.89
C ALA A 5 0.90 13.82 6.25
N LEU A 6 0.83 14.99 6.90
CA LEU A 6 1.55 16.18 6.46
C LEU A 6 3.02 15.84 6.27
N SER A 7 3.48 15.96 5.03
CA SER A 7 4.87 15.76 4.59
C SER A 7 5.80 16.59 5.48
N SER A 8 6.39 15.94 6.48
CA SER A 8 7.45 16.48 7.31
C SER A 8 8.73 15.74 6.95
N ASN A 9 9.65 16.45 6.29
CA ASN A 9 11.03 16.06 5.92
C ASN A 9 11.21 14.57 5.59
N THR A 10 11.39 14.27 4.30
CA THR A 10 11.76 12.95 3.77
C THR A 10 12.75 12.24 4.70
N SER A 11 12.24 11.38 5.58
CA SER A 11 13.08 10.38 6.22
C SER A 11 13.69 9.58 5.09
N GLU A 12 14.99 9.32 5.13
CA GLU A 12 15.60 8.38 4.19
C GLU A 12 14.78 7.09 4.22
N ILE A 13 14.14 6.77 3.08
CA ILE A 13 13.22 5.63 2.92
C ILE A 13 13.99 4.31 3.10
N SER A 14 15.30 4.35 2.85
CA SER A 14 16.23 3.25 3.04
C SER A 14 17.43 3.71 3.87
N ARG A 15 17.86 2.87 4.82
CA ARG A 15 19.12 3.00 5.56
C ARG A 15 19.98 1.79 5.24
N PHE A 16 21.20 1.99 4.77
CA PHE A 16 22.13 0.92 4.39
C PHE A 16 21.57 -0.08 3.35
N GLY A 17 20.68 0.37 2.46
CA GLY A 17 20.07 -0.50 1.45
C GLY A 17 18.84 -1.28 1.94
N LEU A 18 18.44 -1.13 3.21
CA LEU A 18 17.27 -1.78 3.79
C LEU A 18 16.17 -0.76 4.12
N PRO A 19 14.88 -1.15 4.12
CA PRO A 19 13.78 -0.29 4.54
C PRO A 19 14.02 0.32 5.92
N ASN A 20 13.78 1.62 6.04
CA ASN A 20 13.86 2.32 7.31
C ASN A 20 12.57 2.07 8.15
N ILE A 21 12.47 0.88 8.75
CA ILE A 21 11.25 0.39 9.43
C ILE A 21 11.30 0.45 10.97
N CYS A 22 12.43 0.89 11.56
CA CYS A 22 12.60 0.97 13.01
C CYS A 22 13.39 2.21 13.44
N GLY A 23 13.27 2.58 14.72
CA GLY A 23 13.99 3.71 15.33
C GLY A 23 13.20 5.01 15.43
N ASP A 24 12.00 5.07 14.85
CA ASP A 24 11.09 6.22 14.94
C ASP A 24 9.90 5.97 15.89
N GLU A 25 9.97 4.95 16.75
CA GLU A 25 8.83 4.50 17.59
C GLU A 25 8.29 5.62 18.48
N LYS A 26 9.17 6.46 19.04
CA LYS A 26 8.77 7.61 19.86
C LYS A 26 8.01 8.65 19.04
N LYS A 27 8.48 8.95 17.81
CA LYS A 27 7.84 9.89 16.90
C LYS A 27 6.48 9.37 16.45
N ILE A 28 6.41 8.09 16.06
CA ILE A 28 5.17 7.42 15.68
C ILE A 28 4.18 7.43 16.85
N SER A 29 4.61 7.06 18.04
CA SER A 29 3.76 7.07 19.24
C SER A 29 3.20 8.44 19.55
N GLN A 30 3.97 9.51 19.37
CA GLN A 30 3.48 10.89 19.56
C GLN A 30 2.46 11.29 18.47
N LEU A 31 2.63 10.80 17.25
CA LEU A 31 1.74 11.11 16.12
C LEU A 31 0.43 10.33 16.19
N VAL A 32 0.42 9.07 16.62
CA VAL A 32 -0.80 8.23 16.59
C VAL A 32 -1.63 8.29 17.88
N ASN A 33 -1.05 8.74 19.00
CA ASN A 33 -1.78 8.85 20.28
C ASN A 33 -2.33 10.26 20.49
N HIS A 34 -3.38 10.60 19.76
CA HIS A 34 -4.18 11.81 20.00
C HIS A 34 -5.67 11.48 19.93
N ASP A 35 -6.50 12.32 20.56
CA ASP A 35 -7.96 12.13 20.60
C ASP A 35 -8.71 12.93 19.53
N GLU A 36 -8.00 13.74 18.73
CA GLU A 36 -8.58 14.54 17.65
C GLU A 36 -9.27 13.65 16.59
N PRO A 37 -10.53 13.94 16.22
CA PRO A 37 -11.20 13.22 15.15
C PRO A 37 -10.51 13.46 13.80
N ILE A 38 -10.02 12.39 13.16
CA ILE A 38 -9.35 12.51 11.85
C ILE A 38 -10.36 12.79 10.72
N PHE A 39 -11.40 11.96 10.61
CA PHE A 39 -12.31 11.97 9.45
C PHE A 39 -13.77 12.23 9.80
N LEU A 40 -14.07 12.38 11.08
CA LEU A 40 -15.46 12.55 11.52
C LEU A 40 -16.05 13.85 10.96
N ASN A 41 -15.27 14.93 10.94
CA ASN A 41 -15.69 16.23 10.43
C ASN A 41 -15.86 16.24 8.90
N ASP A 42 -15.17 15.34 8.18
CA ASP A 42 -15.22 15.21 6.72
C ASP A 42 -16.07 14.00 6.26
N SER A 43 -17.02 13.56 7.08
CA SER A 43 -17.90 12.43 6.77
C SER A 43 -19.29 12.89 6.32
N ASN A 44 -19.78 12.32 5.22
CA ASN A 44 -21.17 12.49 4.77
C ASN A 44 -22.14 11.47 5.39
N LEU A 45 -21.70 10.67 6.36
CA LEU A 45 -22.54 9.66 7.02
C LEU A 45 -23.24 10.27 8.23
N ASN A 46 -24.53 9.96 8.37
CA ASN A 46 -25.24 10.14 9.63
C ASN A 46 -25.26 8.81 10.38
N LEU A 47 -24.39 8.67 11.39
CA LEU A 47 -24.21 7.42 12.13
C LEU A 47 -25.50 6.97 12.83
N ASP A 48 -26.34 7.89 13.29
CA ASP A 48 -27.61 7.59 13.95
C ASP A 48 -28.66 7.00 12.99
N GLN A 49 -28.42 7.05 11.69
CA GLN A 49 -29.29 6.50 10.64
C GLN A 49 -28.75 5.19 10.05
N ILE A 50 -27.64 4.66 10.56
CA ILE A 50 -27.02 3.42 10.08
C ILE A 50 -27.47 2.25 10.96
N ASN A 51 -28.20 1.31 10.36
CA ASN A 51 -28.72 0.13 11.06
C ASN A 51 -27.76 -1.08 11.00
N ALA A 52 -26.84 -1.08 10.03
CA ALA A 52 -25.82 -2.12 9.85
C ALA A 52 -24.66 -1.57 9.01
N GLY A 53 -23.45 -2.06 9.25
CA GLY A 53 -22.25 -1.72 8.49
C GLY A 53 -21.59 -2.95 7.90
N PHE A 54 -20.99 -2.80 6.72
CA PHE A 54 -20.07 -3.77 6.15
C PHE A 54 -18.77 -3.06 5.80
N ALA A 55 -17.65 -3.76 5.92
CA ALA A 55 -16.34 -3.23 5.56
C ALA A 55 -15.63 -4.24 4.66
N CYS A 56 -14.96 -3.73 3.63
CA CYS A 56 -14.02 -4.50 2.83
C CYS A 56 -12.60 -4.05 3.17
N ALA A 57 -11.72 -5.02 3.41
CA ALA A 57 -10.30 -4.79 3.63
C ALA A 57 -9.51 -5.68 2.67
N LEU A 58 -8.63 -5.06 1.88
CA LEU A 58 -7.74 -5.75 0.96
C LEU A 58 -6.33 -5.68 1.50
N HIS A 59 -5.75 -6.85 1.78
CA HIS A 59 -4.37 -6.99 2.21
C HIS A 59 -3.50 -7.47 1.04
N MET A 60 -2.55 -6.64 0.64
CA MET A 60 -1.65 -6.85 -0.49
C MET A 60 -0.26 -7.23 0.01
N HIS A 61 0.20 -8.43 -0.37
CA HIS A 61 1.46 -8.96 0.11
C HIS A 61 2.22 -9.78 -0.95
N GLN A 62 3.54 -9.62 -0.93
CA GLN A 62 4.52 -10.51 -1.55
C GLN A 62 5.66 -10.71 -0.54
N PRO A 63 6.19 -11.95 -0.39
CA PRO A 63 7.33 -12.19 0.48
C PRO A 63 8.63 -11.71 -0.16
N THR A 64 9.60 -11.39 0.69
CA THR A 64 11.01 -11.30 0.31
C THR A 64 11.64 -12.68 0.38
N ILE A 65 12.37 -13.09 -0.66
CA ILE A 65 12.99 -14.41 -0.77
C ILE A 65 14.48 -14.32 -1.16
N PRO A 66 15.34 -15.25 -0.72
CA PRO A 66 16.76 -15.27 -1.06
C PRO A 66 17.01 -15.94 -2.43
N ALA A 67 16.37 -15.43 -3.48
CA ALA A 67 16.39 -16.02 -4.82
C ALA A 67 17.04 -15.11 -5.89
N GLY A 68 17.60 -13.97 -5.48
CA GLY A 68 18.38 -13.12 -6.36
C GLY A 68 19.75 -13.71 -6.70
N ALA A 69 20.52 -12.97 -7.50
CA ALA A 69 21.90 -13.33 -7.82
C ALA A 69 22.69 -13.56 -6.52
N ASN A 70 23.46 -14.65 -6.45
CA ASN A 70 24.23 -15.02 -5.25
C ASN A 70 23.40 -15.14 -3.94
N GLY A 71 22.09 -15.37 -4.03
CA GLY A 71 21.21 -15.50 -2.85
C GLY A 71 20.74 -14.16 -2.26
N GLU A 72 20.85 -13.07 -3.02
CA GLU A 72 20.31 -11.76 -2.62
C GLU A 72 18.80 -11.82 -2.32
N LEU A 73 18.38 -10.95 -1.39
CA LEU A 73 16.99 -10.79 -1.01
C LEU A 73 16.23 -9.97 -2.05
N ILE A 74 15.32 -10.63 -2.76
CA ILE A 74 14.46 -10.01 -3.78
C ILE A 74 12.98 -10.18 -3.43
N CYS A 75 12.15 -9.34 -4.02
CA CYS A 75 10.70 -9.54 -3.99
C CYS A 75 10.34 -10.82 -4.75
N ASN A 76 9.47 -11.66 -4.20
CA ASN A 76 8.97 -12.83 -4.92
C ASN A 76 8.32 -12.46 -6.26
N LEU A 77 7.68 -11.29 -6.37
CA LEU A 77 7.14 -10.80 -7.64
C LEU A 77 8.22 -10.63 -8.72
N GLN A 78 9.43 -10.19 -8.34
CA GLN A 78 10.56 -10.10 -9.25
C GLN A 78 10.95 -11.49 -9.75
N TYR A 79 11.11 -12.44 -8.83
CA TYR A 79 11.42 -13.82 -9.17
C TYR A 79 10.38 -14.40 -10.14
N MET A 80 9.09 -14.16 -9.91
CA MET A 80 8.04 -14.58 -10.81
C MET A 80 8.23 -14.00 -12.22
N PHE A 81 8.51 -12.70 -12.36
CA PHE A 81 8.78 -12.08 -13.67
C PHE A 81 9.98 -12.69 -14.39
N GLU A 82 11.03 -13.03 -13.65
CA GLU A 82 12.26 -13.62 -14.20
C GLU A 82 12.08 -15.10 -14.60
N HIS A 83 11.09 -15.81 -14.02
CA HIS A 83 10.89 -17.25 -14.16
C HIS A 83 9.46 -17.62 -14.61
N GLN A 84 8.94 -16.97 -15.66
CA GLN A 84 7.54 -17.12 -16.11
C GLN A 84 7.08 -18.56 -16.42
N GLY A 85 8.01 -19.46 -16.78
CA GLY A 85 7.72 -20.86 -17.12
C GLY A 85 7.53 -21.79 -15.92
N GLU A 86 7.73 -21.29 -14.69
CA GLU A 86 7.71 -22.09 -13.47
C GLU A 86 6.42 -21.87 -12.69
N GLY A 87 5.69 -22.95 -12.41
CA GLY A 87 4.46 -22.91 -11.61
C GLY A 87 3.49 -21.81 -12.04
N ASP A 88 3.04 -21.01 -11.08
CA ASP A 88 2.08 -19.92 -11.29
C ASP A 88 2.73 -18.57 -11.62
N ASN A 89 4.02 -18.55 -11.96
CA ASN A 89 4.77 -17.32 -12.22
C ASN A 89 4.23 -16.52 -13.42
N HIS A 90 3.56 -17.18 -14.35
CA HIS A 90 2.81 -16.55 -15.45
C HIS A 90 1.77 -15.50 -14.97
N ASN A 91 1.36 -15.55 -13.69
CA ASN A 91 0.45 -14.57 -13.09
C ASN A 91 1.14 -13.29 -12.58
N ALA A 92 2.47 -13.15 -12.70
CA ALA A 92 3.22 -11.99 -12.18
C ALA A 92 2.62 -10.64 -12.62
N GLY A 93 2.28 -10.51 -13.91
CA GLY A 93 1.63 -9.31 -14.44
C GLY A 93 0.25 -9.05 -13.84
N VAL A 94 -0.53 -10.10 -13.57
CA VAL A 94 -1.84 -9.99 -12.94
C VAL A 94 -1.71 -9.53 -11.49
N PHE A 95 -0.75 -10.07 -10.74
CA PHE A 95 -0.47 -9.61 -9.37
C PHE A 95 -0.04 -8.14 -9.34
N ALA A 96 0.90 -7.77 -10.22
CA ALA A 96 1.34 -6.38 -10.35
C ALA A 96 0.15 -5.44 -10.65
N TRP A 97 -0.74 -5.83 -11.57
CA TRP A 97 -1.94 -5.06 -11.84
C TRP A 97 -2.89 -5.01 -10.64
N CYS A 98 -3.12 -6.12 -9.91
CA CYS A 98 -3.92 -6.12 -8.69
C CYS A 98 -3.43 -5.10 -7.66
N TYR A 99 -2.10 -4.91 -7.53
CA TYR A 99 -1.52 -3.94 -6.60
C TYR A 99 -1.71 -2.48 -7.03
N SER A 100 -1.97 -2.21 -8.32
CA SER A 100 -2.33 -0.86 -8.78
C SER A 100 -3.83 -0.67 -8.92
N ARG A 101 -4.63 -1.72 -9.13
CA ARG A 101 -5.99 -1.62 -9.69
C ARG A 101 -6.94 -0.66 -8.96
N MET A 102 -6.81 -0.53 -7.63
CA MET A 102 -7.66 0.38 -6.87
C MET A 102 -7.45 1.85 -7.25
N THR A 103 -6.33 2.19 -7.87
CA THR A 103 -6.01 3.54 -8.39
C THR A 103 -6.82 3.89 -9.61
N ASP A 104 -7.41 2.90 -10.30
CA ASP A 104 -8.33 3.12 -11.41
C ASP A 104 -9.76 3.27 -10.86
N TRP A 105 -10.17 2.30 -10.03
CA TRP A 105 -11.57 2.18 -9.59
C TRP A 105 -12.01 3.24 -8.58
N ILE A 106 -11.15 3.61 -7.61
CA ILE A 106 -11.55 4.60 -6.60
C ILE A 106 -11.82 5.96 -7.25
N PRO A 107 -10.93 6.52 -8.10
CA PRO A 107 -11.20 7.79 -8.78
C PRO A 107 -12.44 7.74 -9.68
N GLU A 108 -12.63 6.64 -10.41
CA GLU A 108 -13.83 6.45 -11.26
C GLU A 108 -15.12 6.51 -10.43
N LEU A 109 -15.19 5.72 -9.35
CA LEU A 109 -16.35 5.72 -8.45
C LEU A 109 -16.59 7.10 -7.82
N VAL A 110 -15.53 7.81 -7.43
CA VAL A 110 -15.65 9.18 -6.90
C VAL A 110 -16.16 10.14 -7.97
N ALA A 111 -15.68 10.05 -9.21
CA ALA A 111 -16.15 10.88 -10.33
C ALA A 111 -17.64 10.64 -10.65
N GLU A 112 -18.14 9.43 -10.42
CA GLU A 112 -19.57 9.09 -10.50
C GLU A 112 -20.40 9.58 -9.29
N GLY A 113 -19.79 10.30 -8.35
CA GLY A 113 -20.44 10.77 -7.12
C GLY A 113 -20.69 9.67 -6.09
N LYS A 114 -20.01 8.52 -6.19
CA LYS A 114 -20.04 7.49 -5.14
C LYS A 114 -19.10 7.87 -3.99
N ASN A 115 -19.28 7.21 -2.85
CA ASN A 115 -18.42 7.38 -1.68
C ASN A 115 -17.81 6.03 -1.23
N PRO A 116 -16.80 5.51 -1.95
CA PRO A 116 -16.20 4.22 -1.62
C PRO A 116 -15.49 4.22 -0.26
N ARG A 117 -15.75 3.19 0.54
CA ARG A 117 -15.11 2.95 1.84
C ARG A 117 -14.48 1.57 1.84
N ILE A 118 -13.17 1.54 1.67
CA ILE A 118 -12.37 0.31 1.61
C ILE A 118 -11.05 0.55 2.34
N MET A 119 -10.62 -0.44 3.12
CA MET A 119 -9.28 -0.45 3.70
C MET A 119 -8.33 -1.09 2.69
N LEU A 120 -7.26 -0.38 2.37
CA LEU A 120 -6.16 -0.90 1.57
C LEU A 120 -4.95 -1.02 2.48
N ASP A 121 -4.43 -2.23 2.60
CA ASP A 121 -3.26 -2.54 3.41
C ASP A 121 -2.18 -3.14 2.52
N TYR A 122 -1.07 -2.44 2.39
CA TYR A 122 0.10 -2.89 1.62
C TYR A 122 1.23 -3.20 2.59
N SER A 123 1.67 -4.45 2.62
CA SER A 123 2.80 -4.82 3.46
C SER A 123 4.08 -4.06 3.09
N GLY A 124 4.90 -3.74 4.09
CA GLY A 124 6.19 -3.06 3.86
C GLY A 124 7.13 -3.85 2.92
N ASN A 125 7.11 -5.18 2.97
CA ASN A 125 7.87 -6.03 2.05
C ASN A 125 7.45 -5.85 0.60
N LEU A 126 6.14 -5.73 0.33
CA LEU A 126 5.65 -5.48 -1.02
C LEU A 126 6.08 -4.08 -1.50
N LEU A 127 5.87 -3.05 -0.69
CA LEU A 127 6.23 -1.67 -1.07
C LEU A 127 7.74 -1.53 -1.32
N TRP A 128 8.57 -2.13 -0.46
CA TRP A 128 10.01 -2.17 -0.68
C TRP A 128 10.38 -2.99 -1.93
N GLY A 129 9.74 -4.14 -2.13
CA GLY A 129 9.95 -4.97 -3.30
C GLY A 129 9.61 -4.25 -4.60
N LEU A 130 8.50 -3.50 -4.65
CA LEU A 130 8.14 -2.67 -5.80
C LEU A 130 9.19 -1.59 -6.07
N GLN A 131 9.75 -0.99 -5.02
CA GLN A 131 10.84 -0.02 -5.14
C GLN A 131 12.12 -0.67 -5.69
N GLN A 132 12.52 -1.84 -5.17
CA GLN A 132 13.67 -2.60 -5.66
C GLN A 132 13.52 -2.95 -7.15
N MET A 133 12.29 -3.30 -7.57
CA MET A 133 11.96 -3.63 -8.94
C MET A 133 11.83 -2.41 -9.87
N GLY A 134 11.91 -1.18 -9.36
CA GLY A 134 11.69 0.04 -10.14
C GLY A 134 10.25 0.19 -10.66
N ARG A 135 9.25 -0.34 -9.93
CA ARG A 135 7.83 -0.26 -10.28
C ARG A 135 7.20 1.05 -9.81
N ASP A 136 7.79 2.15 -10.27
CA ASP A 136 7.30 3.50 -10.01
C ASP A 136 5.90 3.70 -10.58
N ASP A 137 5.53 2.98 -11.65
CA ASP A 137 4.18 2.94 -12.20
C ASP A 137 3.12 2.54 -11.17
N ILE A 138 3.44 1.61 -10.25
CA ILE A 138 2.51 1.19 -9.19
C ILE A 138 2.59 2.17 -8.02
N ILE A 139 3.81 2.52 -7.58
CA ILE A 139 4.02 3.37 -6.39
C ILE A 139 3.43 4.76 -6.60
N ASP A 140 3.65 5.38 -7.77
CA ASP A 140 3.13 6.71 -8.07
C ASP A 140 1.62 6.70 -8.25
N ASN A 141 1.06 5.63 -8.80
CA ASN A 141 -0.40 5.48 -8.88
C ASN A 141 -1.04 5.41 -7.49
N LEU A 142 -0.44 4.68 -6.54
CA LEU A 142 -0.96 4.55 -5.18
C LEU A 142 -1.02 5.90 -4.45
N LYS A 143 -0.05 6.80 -4.68
CA LYS A 143 -0.04 8.17 -4.12
C LYS A 143 -1.26 9.00 -4.51
N ASN A 144 -1.94 8.67 -5.62
CA ASN A 144 -3.14 9.39 -6.04
C ASN A 144 -4.38 9.03 -5.22
N ILE A 145 -4.33 7.93 -4.48
CA ILE A 145 -5.44 7.48 -3.63
C ILE A 145 -5.10 7.52 -2.14
N THR A 146 -3.82 7.61 -1.74
CA THR A 146 -3.34 7.66 -0.34
C THR A 146 -2.78 9.01 0.09
#